data_AF-A0A3R6B3Y4-F1
#
_entry.id   AF-A0A3R6B3Y4-F1
#
_cell.length_a   1.000
_cell.length_b   1.000
_cell.length_c   1.000
_cell.angle_alpha   90.00
_cell.angle_beta   90.00
_cell.angle_gamma   90.00
#
_symmetry.space_group_name_H-M   'P 1'
#
loop_
_entity.id
_entity.type
_entity.pdbx_description
1 polymer ?
#
loop_
_entity_poly.entity_id
_entity_poly.type
_entity_poly.pdbx_seq_one_letter_code
_entity_poly.pdbx_strand_id
1 'polypeptide(L)' 'MVVFVNLPGSRLDTILAGIRRNKIGPIPHKAILTQTNQHWNVLQCFKEIDAEHKAMTESSSLS' A
#
# COMPACT_ATOMS: atom_id res chain seq x y z
N MET A 1 0.90 8.39 -2.06
CA MET A 1 0.05 7.28 -1.57
C MET A 1 -0.87 6.84 -2.68
N VAL A 2 -1.13 5.53 -2.83
CA VAL A 2 -2.08 4.99 -3.82
C VAL A 2 -3.11 4.12 -3.11
N VAL A 3 -4.39 4.28 -3.43
CA VAL A 3 -5.48 3.43 -2.91
C VAL A 3 -6.11 2.67 -4.06
N PHE A 4 -6.15 1.35 -3.94
CA PHE A 4 -6.78 0.45 -4.90
C PHE A 4 -8.22 0.16 -4.47
N VAL A 5 -9.18 0.42 -5.35
CA VAL A 5 -10.61 0.26 -5.06
C VAL A 5 -11.23 -0.69 -6.08
N ASN A 6 -12.02 -1.65 -5.62
CA ASN A 6 -12.83 -2.53 -6.47
C ASN A 6 -12.01 -3.25 -7.56
N LEU A 7 -10.83 -3.77 -7.19
CA LEU A 7 -9.97 -4.54 -8.09
C LEU A 7 -9.95 -6.02 -7.67
N PRO A 8 -10.15 -6.96 -8.61
CA PRO A 8 -9.84 -8.37 -8.38
C PRO A 8 -8.36 -8.53 -8.02
N GLY A 9 -8.04 -9.49 -7.13
CA GLY A 9 -6.66 -9.76 -6.69
C GLY A 9 -5.68 -9.95 -7.86
N SER A 10 -6.06 -10.76 -8.86
CA SER A 10 -5.26 -10.99 -10.07
C SER A 10 -4.93 -9.71 -10.85
N ARG A 11 -5.86 -8.74 -10.87
CA ARG A 11 -5.65 -7.45 -11.53
C ARG A 11 -4.74 -6.55 -10.71
N LEU A 12 -4.89 -6.54 -9.38
CA LEU A 12 -3.99 -5.84 -8.48
C LEU A 12 -2.55 -6.34 -8.65
N ASP A 13 -2.35 -7.65 -8.66
CA ASP A 13 -1.02 -8.26 -8.83
C ASP A 13 -0.38 -7.88 -10.17
N THR A 14 -1.18 -7.86 -11.23
CA THR A 14 -0.71 -7.43 -12.56
C THR A 14 -0.24 -5.97 -12.56
N ILE A 15 -0.98 -5.09 -11.89
CA ILE A 15 -0.63 -3.67 -11.75
C ILE A 15 0.67 -3.53 -10.94
N LEU A 16 0.76 -4.20 -9.79
CA LEU A 16 1.94 -4.16 -8.93
C LEU A 16 3.18 -4.71 -9.64
N ALA A 17 3.04 -5.78 -10.42
CA ALA A 17 4.11 -6.34 -11.24
C ALA A 17 4.54 -5.36 -12.34
N GLY A 18 3.58 -4.68 -13.00
CA GLY A 18 3.87 -3.64 -13.98
C GLY A 18 4.68 -2.47 -13.40
N ILE A 19 4.32 -2.00 -12.21
CA ILE A 19 5.05 -0.93 -11.51
C ILE A 19 6.50 -1.34 -11.23
N ARG A 20 6.71 -2.56 -10.71
CA ARG A 20 8.05 -3.10 -10.43
C ARG A 20 8.90 -3.21 -11.70
N ARG A 21 8.31 -3.72 -12.80
CA ARG A 21 9.01 -3.89 -14.09
C ARG A 21 9.45 -2.56 -14.71
N ASN A 22 8.62 -1.52 -14.60
CA ASN A 22 8.89 -0.22 -15.24
C ASN A 22 9.85 0.68 -14.46
N LYS A 23 10.52 0.18 -13.41
CA LYS A 23 11.43 0.95 -12.54
C LYS A 23 10.79 2.22 -11.94
N ILE A 24 9.46 2.26 -11.84
CA ILE A 24 8.70 3.31 -11.14
C ILE A 24 8.92 3.20 -9.61
N GLY A 25 9.67 2.18 -9.17
CA GLY A 25 10.01 1.94 -7.78
C GLY A 25 8.88 1.25 -7.02
N PRO A 26 9.16 0.69 -5.83
CA PRO A 26 8.10 0.22 -4.96
C PRO A 26 7.23 1.42 -4.58
N ILE A 27 5.89 1.29 -4.69
CA ILE A 27 4.98 2.25 -4.08
C ILE A 27 4.96 1.92 -2.58
N PRO A 28 5.57 2.75 -1.72
CA PRO A 28 5.68 2.43 -0.30
C PRO A 28 4.29 2.51 0.31
N HIS A 29 3.70 3.70 0.29
CA HIS A 29 2.37 3.92 0.84
C HIS A 29 1.28 3.53 -0.17
N LYS A 30 0.89 2.25 -0.18
CA LYS A 30 -0.24 1.72 -0.95
C LYS A 30 -1.22 1.00 -0.02
N ALA A 31 -2.51 1.15 -0.29
CA ALA A 31 -3.58 0.48 0.44
C ALA A 31 -4.67 -0.06 -0.49
N ILE A 32 -5.45 -1.01 0.01
CA ILE A 32 -6.68 -1.50 -0.61
C ILE A 32 -7.85 -0.92 0.18
N LEU A 33 -8.89 -0.45 -0.50
CA LEU A 33 -10.13 -0.03 0.17
C LEU A 33 -10.84 -1.26 0.72
N THR A 34 -11.09 -1.25 2.03
CA THR A 34 -11.79 -2.30 2.77
C THR A 34 -12.92 -1.68 3.58
N GLN A 35 -13.79 -2.51 4.14
CA GLN A 35 -14.87 -2.04 5.03
C GLN A 35 -14.34 -1.22 6.21
N THR A 36 -13.11 -1.50 6.67
CA THR A 36 -12.47 -0.82 7.80
C THR A 36 -12.05 0.61 7.48
N ASN A 37 -11.56 0.86 6.26
CA ASN A 37 -10.99 2.15 5.87
C ASN A 37 -11.87 2.97 4.90
N GLN A 38 -13.05 2.45 4.52
CA GLN A 38 -13.92 3.11 3.53
C GLN A 38 -14.40 4.51 3.91
N HIS A 39 -14.45 4.82 5.20
CA HIS A 39 -14.88 6.14 5.72
C HIS A 39 -13.71 7.03 6.13
N TRP A 40 -12.47 6.57 5.93
CA TRP A 40 -11.31 7.31 6.34
C TRP A 40 -11.01 8.42 5.33
N ASN A 41 -10.64 9.58 5.85
CA ASN A 41 -10.06 10.60 5.01
C ASN A 41 -8.61 10.24 4.63
N VAL A 42 -8.06 10.96 3.65
CA VAL A 42 -6.71 10.71 3.12
C VAL A 42 -5.64 10.76 4.21
N LEU A 43 -5.78 11.64 5.19
CA LEU A 43 -4.81 11.78 6.28
C LEU A 43 -4.85 10.58 7.24
N GLN A 44 -6.04 10.07 7.56
CA GLN A 44 -6.19 8.86 8.38
C GLN A 44 -5.57 7.65 7.68
N CYS A 45 -5.88 7.43 6.41
CA CYS A 45 -5.26 6.37 5.61
C CYS A 45 -3.73 6.50 5.57
N PHE A 46 -3.21 7.70 5.36
CA PHE A 46 -1.77 7.90 5.29
C PHE A 46 -1.07 7.57 6.61
N LYS A 47 -1.63 8.02 7.75
CA LYS A 47 -1.06 7.76 9.08
C LYS A 47 -0.95 6.27 9.38
N GLU A 48 -1.99 5.51 9.05
CA GLU A 48 -1.99 4.06 9.28
C GLU A 48 -0.93 3.36 8.42
N ILE A 49 -0.93 3.64 7.11
CA ILE A 49 0.02 3.01 6.19
C ILE A 49 1.47 3.40 6.51
N ASP A 50 1.70 4.62 6.98
CA ASP A 50 3.01 5.09 7.44
C ASP A 50 3.46 4.38 8.72
N ALA A 51 2.55 4.17 9.68
CA ALA A 51 2.84 3.40 10.89
C ALA A 51 3.19 1.93 10.56
N GLU A 52 2.43 1.27 9.68
CA GLU A 52 2.73 -0.08 9.20
C GLU A 52 4.10 -0.14 8.50
N HIS A 53 4.40 0.82 7.62
CA HIS A 53 5.70 0.88 6.91
C HIS A 53 6.88 1.00 7.87
N LYS A 54 6.75 1.87 8.89
CA LYS A 54 7.78 2.06 9.91
C LYS A 54 8.01 0.79 10.70
N ALA A 55 6.94 0.13 11.17
CA ALA A 55 7.05 -1.13 11.89
C ALA A 55 7.73 -2.24 11.05
N MET A 56 7.42 -2.35 9.77
CA MET A 56 8.06 -3.32 8.86
C MET A 56 9.53 -3.01 8.56
N THR A 57 9.87 -1.72 8.46
CA THR A 57 11.25 -1.26 8.19
C THR A 57 12.13 -1.41 9.42
N GLU A 58 11.62 -1.10 10.61
CA GLU A 58 12.31 -1.33 11.88
C GLU A 58 12.52 -2.82 12.12
N SER A 59 11.52 -3.66 11.86
CA SER A 59 11.64 -5.12 12.00
C SER A 59 12.65 -5.74 11.04
N SER A 60 12.91 -5.14 9.86
CA SER A 60 13.91 -5.63 8.90
C SER A 60 15.34 -5.21 9.25
N SER A 61 15.53 -4.29 10.18
CA SER A 61 16.85 -3.76 10.58
C SER A 61 17.43 -4.45 11.83
N LEU A 62 16.65 -5.33 12.47
CA LEU A 62 16.99 -6.05 13.71
C LEU A 62 17.29 -7.56 13.48
N SER A 63 17.52 -7.97 12.23
CA SER A 63 17.84 -9.34 11.80
C SER A 63 19.09 -9.37 10.94
#